data_AF-A0A5C8JGG8-F1
#
_entry.id   AF-A0A5C8JGG8-F1
#
_cell.length_a   1.000
_cell.length_b   1.000
_cell.length_c   1.000
_cell.angle_alpha   90.00
_cell.angle_beta   90.00
_cell.angle_gamma   90.00
#
_symmetry.space_group_name_H-M   'P 1'
#
loop_
_entity.id
_entity.type
_entity.pdbx_description
1 polymer ?
#
loop_
_entity_poly.entity_id
_entity_poly.type
_entity_poly.pdbx_seq_one_letter_code
_entity_poly.pdbx_strand_id
1 'polypeptide(L)'
;MAQQVAPAPQQNLTPCQPDKAGAYDFYSNLKTWVPKGGDLPLQNAPLKVMQLNFNIFQRSDSSGNFQDTPEDRAALLHYIARLNEIYSNVIAPSDPVPGTDSLPGNDTRFRFDIGPPGQERIYFYQNDSLNRSHNASLLLHNIKKADPERANQLNILFTDGYYMARVDRVEVTAAGSGYTSAPKVVFSPKSAVAKAIVTEGKVTAIELQSKGLYYEPEVEVTLEGGGGSGARATGTLTMGANGFTRPPSYTNFNSESYVMLLKHKTFPSATVLAHELAHTLDLQHLFEGYYCNSRDFLEDIYTDICPHKNKGWEVDPFAEVGDGVTNNLMMFAPDHFTYISPMQAGIMHRASALTDTRRYIAEAYSEVPYVLTSAQTWDFDMRLYQDLVLNQGADLTLSCALTMPIRSAVTVNAGGKLVLQGQLKAFSPKHWEGGIQVKKGGVLELRATTLANYNVTVERGGTLFIPAEASVALQQNGRLTVARGAYVVISEAASFALPAEADQALNIHRKAKFKLSPALNTSAESGEFLKSAAALQVLSSSSSASPNKEF
;
A
#
# COMPACT_ATOMS: atom_id res chain seq x y z
N MET A 1 39.56 5.45 -14.56
CA MET A 1 38.80 5.74 -13.32
C MET A 1 37.71 6.74 -13.68
N ALA A 2 36.48 6.28 -13.84
CA ALA A 2 35.34 7.16 -14.10
C ALA A 2 35.00 7.89 -12.80
N GLN A 3 35.07 9.22 -12.79
CA GLN A 3 34.63 10.04 -11.68
C GLN A 3 33.11 9.88 -11.54
N GLN A 4 32.69 9.36 -10.39
CA GLN A 4 31.29 9.38 -9.97
C GLN A 4 30.85 10.84 -9.87
N VAL A 5 29.92 11.23 -10.73
CA VAL A 5 29.16 12.48 -10.58
C VAL A 5 28.31 12.32 -9.34
N ALA A 6 28.57 13.15 -8.32
CA ALA A 6 27.75 13.20 -7.12
C ALA A 6 26.29 13.55 -7.48
N PRO A 7 25.28 12.92 -6.86
CA PRO A 7 23.89 13.28 -7.10
C PRO A 7 23.65 14.74 -6.73
N ALA A 8 22.86 15.44 -7.55
CA ALA A 8 22.46 16.82 -7.32
C ALA A 8 21.80 16.97 -5.93
N PRO A 9 21.99 18.11 -5.24
CA PRO A 9 21.39 18.33 -3.93
C PRO A 9 19.87 18.25 -4.06
N GLN A 10 19.26 17.33 -3.30
CA GLN A 10 17.81 17.31 -3.11
C GLN A 10 17.43 18.64 -2.45
N GLN A 11 16.68 19.48 -3.16
CA GLN A 11 16.05 20.64 -2.53
C GLN A 11 15.15 20.10 -1.41
N ASN A 12 15.32 20.61 -0.19
CA ASN A 12 14.49 20.29 0.96
C ASN A 12 13.05 20.75 0.68
N LEU A 13 12.28 19.91 -0.01
CA LEU A 13 10.83 19.97 0.02
C LEU A 13 10.42 19.78 1.48
N THR A 14 9.57 20.67 1.98
CA THR A 14 8.95 20.53 3.30
C THR A 14 8.40 19.10 3.40
N PRO A 15 8.65 18.35 4.49
CA PRO A 15 8.05 17.03 4.67
C PRO A 15 6.56 17.14 4.44
N CYS A 16 5.96 16.20 3.70
CA CYS A 16 4.52 16.19 3.49
C CYS A 16 3.82 16.10 4.85
N GLN A 17 3.20 17.21 5.26
CA GLN A 17 2.45 17.33 6.50
C GLN A 17 1.01 17.68 6.11
N PRO A 18 0.12 16.69 5.98
CA PRO A 18 -1.26 16.95 5.57
C PRO A 18 -1.96 17.90 6.55
N ASP A 19 -2.64 18.91 6.03
CA ASP A 19 -3.68 19.61 6.76
C ASP A 19 -4.85 18.66 7.01
N LYS A 20 -5.02 18.28 8.28
CA LYS A 20 -6.08 17.37 8.72
C LYS A 20 -7.48 17.98 8.66
N ALA A 21 -7.61 19.27 8.37
CA ALA A 21 -8.89 19.92 8.08
C ALA A 21 -9.08 20.20 6.57
N GLY A 22 -8.07 19.92 5.74
CA GLY A 22 -8.06 20.16 4.31
C GLY A 22 -8.52 18.96 3.49
N ALA A 23 -8.04 18.87 2.25
CA ALA A 23 -8.42 17.79 1.34
C ALA A 23 -8.05 16.40 1.90
N TYR A 24 -6.97 16.29 2.69
CA TYR A 24 -6.61 15.02 3.32
C TYR A 24 -7.75 14.47 4.19
N ASP A 25 -8.51 15.33 4.88
CA ASP A 25 -9.67 14.90 5.67
C ASP A 25 -10.72 14.21 4.78
N PHE A 26 -10.99 14.79 3.62
CA PHE A 26 -11.93 14.24 2.65
C PHE A 26 -11.44 12.89 2.09
N TYR A 27 -10.19 12.81 1.61
CA TYR A 27 -9.68 11.58 1.01
C TYR A 27 -9.36 10.48 2.02
N SER A 28 -9.06 10.83 3.27
CA SER A 28 -8.90 9.83 4.34
C SER A 28 -10.24 9.29 4.86
N ASN A 29 -11.37 9.93 4.55
CA ASN A 29 -12.69 9.44 4.92
C ASN A 29 -13.10 8.25 4.04
N LEU A 30 -13.54 7.15 4.65
CA LEU A 30 -14.04 5.99 3.92
C LEU A 30 -15.16 6.35 2.94
N LYS A 31 -16.09 7.22 3.32
CA LYS A 31 -17.28 7.53 2.49
C LYS A 31 -16.94 8.05 1.09
N THR A 32 -15.73 8.59 0.90
CA THR A 32 -15.19 9.03 -0.40
C THR A 32 -14.91 7.87 -1.36
N TRP A 33 -14.81 6.65 -0.86
CA TRP A 33 -14.38 5.45 -1.60
C TRP A 33 -15.47 4.38 -1.71
N VAL A 34 -16.65 4.62 -1.13
CA VAL A 34 -17.79 3.68 -1.11
C VAL A 34 -18.63 3.84 -2.39
N PRO A 35 -19.23 2.78 -2.95
CA PRO A 35 -20.16 2.94 -4.04
C PRO A 35 -21.52 3.41 -3.47
N LYS A 36 -21.89 4.70 -3.60
CA LYS A 36 -23.29 5.15 -3.47
C LYS A 36 -23.77 5.94 -4.69
N GLY A 37 -24.79 5.41 -5.39
CA GLY A 37 -25.59 6.06 -6.44
C GLY A 37 -24.85 6.74 -7.61
N GLY A 38 -24.78 6.07 -8.77
CA GLY A 38 -24.61 6.70 -10.09
C GLY A 38 -23.19 7.14 -10.50
N ASP A 39 -22.39 7.68 -9.57
CA ASP A 39 -21.05 8.24 -9.83
C ASP A 39 -19.94 7.50 -9.04
N LEU A 40 -20.06 6.16 -8.96
CA LEU A 40 -19.34 5.36 -7.96
C LEU A 40 -17.81 5.28 -8.19
N PRO A 41 -16.98 5.51 -7.15
CA PRO A 41 -15.53 5.30 -7.23
C PRO A 41 -15.15 3.83 -7.49
N LEU A 42 -15.98 2.87 -7.10
CA LEU A 42 -15.73 1.43 -7.31
C LEU A 42 -16.20 0.89 -8.67
N GLN A 43 -17.31 1.40 -9.22
CA GLN A 43 -17.79 0.95 -10.55
C GLN A 43 -16.77 1.27 -11.64
N ASN A 44 -16.11 2.41 -11.50
CA ASN A 44 -15.09 2.86 -12.44
C ASN A 44 -13.67 2.56 -11.95
N ALA A 45 -13.52 1.81 -10.85
CA ALA A 45 -12.19 1.50 -10.36
C ALA A 45 -11.48 0.55 -11.32
N PRO A 46 -10.19 0.82 -11.61
CA PRO A 46 -9.42 -0.08 -12.43
C PRO A 46 -9.10 -1.36 -11.66
N LEU A 47 -8.83 -2.42 -12.40
CA LEU A 47 -8.33 -3.67 -11.81
C LEU A 47 -6.93 -3.41 -11.24
N LYS A 48 -6.78 -3.57 -9.93
CA LYS A 48 -5.51 -3.39 -9.22
C LYS A 48 -4.91 -4.75 -8.95
N VAL A 49 -3.77 -5.02 -9.59
CA VAL A 49 -3.04 -6.29 -9.43
C VAL A 49 -1.90 -6.08 -8.44
N MET A 50 -1.99 -6.69 -7.27
CA MET A 50 -0.91 -6.75 -6.30
C MET A 50 0.10 -7.83 -6.71
N GLN A 51 1.36 -7.42 -6.88
CA GLN A 51 2.44 -8.34 -7.19
C GLN A 51 2.98 -8.95 -5.89
N LEU A 52 2.98 -10.27 -5.85
CA LEU A 52 3.42 -11.06 -4.71
C LEU A 52 4.71 -11.81 -5.01
N ASN A 53 5.48 -12.08 -3.95
CA ASN A 53 6.58 -13.05 -3.90
C ASN A 53 6.23 -14.11 -2.86
N PHE A 54 6.25 -15.37 -3.25
CA PHE A 54 6.13 -16.48 -2.33
C PHE A 54 7.52 -16.92 -1.89
N ASN A 55 7.82 -16.80 -0.59
CA ASN A 55 9.10 -17.14 -0.01
C ASN A 55 8.93 -18.28 0.99
N ILE A 56 9.40 -19.46 0.61
CA ILE A 56 9.17 -20.72 1.32
C ILE A 56 10.45 -21.08 2.06
N PHE A 57 10.41 -20.99 3.38
CA PHE A 57 11.53 -21.37 4.23
C PHE A 57 11.41 -22.83 4.63
N GLN A 58 12.38 -23.64 4.25
CA GLN A 58 12.36 -25.09 4.30
C GLN A 58 13.37 -25.62 5.30
N ARG A 59 13.03 -26.76 5.88
CA ARG A 59 13.96 -27.58 6.64
C ARG A 59 14.88 -28.35 5.71
N SER A 60 16.11 -28.58 6.15
CA SER A 60 17.12 -29.37 5.44
C SER A 60 16.69 -30.83 5.19
N ASP A 61 15.81 -31.36 6.04
CA ASP A 61 15.20 -32.69 5.91
C ASP A 61 13.98 -32.74 4.96
N SER A 62 13.64 -31.61 4.30
CA SER A 62 12.49 -31.48 3.38
C SER A 62 11.12 -31.76 4.01
N SER A 63 11.02 -31.75 5.35
CA SER A 63 9.76 -31.89 6.08
C SER A 63 9.10 -30.53 6.39
N GLY A 64 7.86 -30.56 6.87
CA GLY A 64 7.17 -29.40 7.46
C GLY A 64 6.50 -28.44 6.46
N ASN A 65 7.23 -27.99 5.44
CA ASN A 65 6.78 -26.97 4.49
C ASN A 65 6.75 -27.46 3.02
N PHE A 66 6.25 -26.64 2.10
CA PHE A 66 6.27 -26.93 0.66
C PHE A 66 7.69 -27.16 0.15
N GLN A 67 7.81 -28.08 -0.80
CA GLN A 67 9.03 -28.45 -1.49
C GLN A 67 9.04 -27.89 -2.91
N ASP A 68 10.23 -27.83 -3.52
CA ASP A 68 10.37 -27.45 -4.94
C ASP A 68 10.03 -28.66 -5.84
N THR A 69 8.78 -29.12 -5.73
CA THR A 69 8.23 -30.23 -6.50
C THR A 69 7.08 -29.74 -7.38
N PRO A 70 6.79 -30.41 -8.51
CA PRO A 70 5.64 -30.07 -9.34
C PRO A 70 4.32 -30.04 -8.56
N GLU A 71 4.13 -30.96 -7.62
CA GLU A 71 2.92 -31.09 -6.81
C GLU A 71 2.75 -29.90 -5.87
N ASP A 72 3.79 -29.55 -5.11
CA ASP A 72 3.74 -28.43 -4.16
C ASP A 72 3.65 -27.07 -4.90
N ARG A 73 4.30 -26.93 -6.06
CA ARG A 73 4.12 -25.75 -6.93
C ARG A 73 2.70 -25.64 -7.45
N ALA A 74 2.08 -26.75 -7.87
CA ALA A 74 0.68 -26.75 -8.30
C ALA A 74 -0.26 -26.34 -7.15
N ALA A 75 0.01 -26.78 -5.93
CA ALA A 75 -0.72 -26.34 -4.74
C ALA A 75 -0.58 -24.83 -4.49
N LEU A 76 0.63 -24.28 -4.59
CA LEU A 76 0.87 -22.84 -4.45
C LEU A 76 0.18 -22.01 -5.55
N LEU A 77 0.12 -22.52 -6.78
CA LEU A 77 -0.64 -21.89 -7.88
C LEU A 77 -2.14 -21.93 -7.61
N HIS A 78 -2.65 -23.03 -7.06
CA HIS A 78 -4.04 -23.14 -6.65
C HIS A 78 -4.41 -22.09 -5.58
N TYR A 79 -3.49 -21.73 -4.68
CA TYR A 79 -3.73 -20.67 -3.71
C TYR A 79 -4.00 -19.33 -4.37
N ILE A 80 -3.20 -18.95 -5.38
CA ILE A 80 -3.42 -17.71 -6.12
C ILE A 80 -4.74 -17.75 -6.91
N ALA A 81 -5.10 -18.91 -7.48
CA ALA A 81 -6.37 -19.08 -8.16
C ALA A 81 -7.56 -18.86 -7.19
N ARG A 82 -7.55 -19.55 -6.04
CA ARG A 82 -8.60 -19.42 -5.02
C ARG A 82 -8.64 -18.02 -4.38
N LEU A 83 -7.48 -17.43 -4.11
CA LEU A 83 -7.37 -16.06 -3.63
C LEU A 83 -8.02 -15.08 -4.60
N ASN A 84 -7.73 -15.18 -5.90
CA ASN A 84 -8.36 -14.34 -6.90
C ASN A 84 -9.86 -14.61 -7.03
N GLU A 85 -10.32 -15.85 -6.86
CA GLU A 85 -11.76 -16.19 -6.80
C GLU A 85 -12.46 -15.43 -5.65
N ILE A 86 -11.90 -15.45 -4.44
CA ILE A 86 -12.46 -14.76 -3.26
C ILE A 86 -12.66 -13.27 -3.54
N TYR A 87 -11.69 -12.60 -4.16
CA TYR A 87 -11.74 -11.16 -4.42
C TYR A 87 -12.49 -10.78 -5.71
N SER A 88 -12.80 -11.74 -6.58
CA SER A 88 -13.43 -11.53 -7.89
C SER A 88 -14.88 -11.97 -7.98
N ASN A 89 -15.30 -12.83 -7.06
CA ASN A 89 -16.64 -13.39 -6.96
C ASN A 89 -17.07 -13.38 -5.50
N VAL A 90 -17.20 -12.19 -4.95
CA VAL A 90 -17.59 -11.96 -3.55
C VAL A 90 -19.00 -12.51 -3.33
N ILE A 91 -19.11 -13.47 -2.42
CA ILE A 91 -20.37 -14.11 -2.06
C ILE A 91 -21.28 -13.16 -1.27
N ALA A 92 -22.56 -13.48 -1.17
CA ALA A 92 -23.48 -12.69 -0.34
C ALA A 92 -23.15 -12.80 1.16
N PRO A 93 -23.45 -11.76 1.97
CA PRO A 93 -23.36 -11.86 3.43
C PRO A 93 -24.36 -12.88 3.97
N SER A 94 -23.98 -13.58 5.04
CA SER A 94 -24.92 -14.37 5.84
C SER A 94 -25.95 -13.49 6.56
N ASP A 95 -25.54 -12.27 6.93
CA ASP A 95 -26.30 -11.30 7.72
C ASP A 95 -26.44 -9.99 6.91
N PRO A 96 -27.32 -9.95 5.90
CA PRO A 96 -27.46 -8.76 5.06
C PRO A 96 -28.05 -7.58 5.84
N VAL A 97 -27.39 -6.41 5.76
CA VAL A 97 -27.92 -5.15 6.28
C VAL A 97 -28.89 -4.53 5.28
N PRO A 98 -30.16 -4.26 5.63
CA PRO A 98 -31.14 -3.67 4.71
C PRO A 98 -30.67 -2.32 4.13
N GLY A 99 -30.85 -2.13 2.82
CA GLY A 99 -30.47 -0.89 2.13
C GLY A 99 -29.00 -0.80 1.72
N THR A 100 -28.22 -1.86 1.93
CA THR A 100 -26.85 -1.98 1.44
C THR A 100 -26.81 -2.56 0.04
N ASP A 101 -26.15 -1.86 -0.89
CA ASP A 101 -25.89 -2.35 -2.24
C ASP A 101 -24.82 -3.46 -2.25
N SER A 102 -24.86 -4.36 -3.23
CA SER A 102 -23.74 -5.29 -3.46
C SER A 102 -22.60 -4.61 -4.21
N LEU A 103 -21.41 -5.21 -4.16
CA LEU A 103 -20.29 -4.79 -5.00
C LEU A 103 -20.68 -4.86 -6.48
N PRO A 104 -20.29 -3.87 -7.32
CA PRO A 104 -20.49 -3.96 -8.77
C PRO A 104 -19.88 -5.24 -9.34
N GLY A 105 -20.72 -6.12 -9.90
CA GLY A 105 -20.30 -7.41 -10.45
C GLY A 105 -19.75 -8.40 -9.41
N ASN A 106 -20.03 -8.20 -8.12
CA ASN A 106 -19.46 -8.98 -7.01
C ASN A 106 -17.92 -8.97 -6.99
N ASP A 107 -17.30 -7.89 -7.47
CA ASP A 107 -15.85 -7.81 -7.67
C ASP A 107 -15.26 -6.67 -6.83
N THR A 108 -14.25 -6.99 -6.01
CA THR A 108 -13.50 -5.98 -5.25
C THR A 108 -12.56 -5.14 -6.11
N ARG A 109 -12.31 -5.56 -7.36
CA ARG A 109 -11.31 -4.99 -8.28
C ARG A 109 -9.86 -5.16 -7.84
N PHE A 110 -9.59 -6.03 -6.87
CA PHE A 110 -8.23 -6.47 -6.50
C PHE A 110 -7.93 -7.88 -7.00
N ARG A 111 -6.72 -8.06 -7.53
CA ARG A 111 -6.17 -9.35 -7.94
C ARG A 111 -4.74 -9.50 -7.44
N PHE A 112 -4.25 -10.71 -7.45
CA PHE A 112 -2.93 -11.07 -6.97
C PHE A 112 -2.19 -11.89 -8.03
N ASP A 113 -0.94 -11.52 -8.26
CA ASP A 113 -0.09 -12.12 -9.28
C ASP A 113 1.25 -12.55 -8.67
N ILE A 114 1.70 -13.74 -9.02
CA ILE A 114 3.06 -14.22 -8.75
C ILE A 114 3.91 -14.30 -10.01
N GLY A 115 3.41 -13.89 -11.17
CA GLY A 115 4.14 -13.89 -12.43
C GLY A 115 3.48 -14.80 -13.46
N PRO A 116 3.90 -14.68 -14.74
CA PRO A 116 3.35 -15.50 -15.80
C PRO A 116 3.76 -16.97 -15.63
N PRO A 117 3.03 -17.92 -16.25
CA PRO A 117 3.36 -19.33 -16.20
C PRO A 117 4.83 -19.62 -16.55
N GLY A 118 5.52 -20.36 -15.68
CA GLY A 118 6.95 -20.69 -15.80
C GLY A 118 7.92 -19.59 -15.35
N GLN A 119 7.43 -18.43 -14.91
CA GLN A 119 8.24 -17.36 -14.29
C GLN A 119 7.63 -16.91 -12.96
N GLU A 120 6.98 -17.83 -12.26
CA GLU A 120 6.35 -17.54 -10.99
C GLU A 120 7.42 -17.26 -9.93
N ARG A 121 7.19 -16.19 -9.17
CA ARG A 121 8.04 -15.67 -8.09
C ARG A 121 7.85 -16.50 -6.82
N ILE A 122 8.15 -17.80 -6.94
CA ILE A 122 8.17 -18.76 -5.85
C ILE A 122 9.63 -19.11 -5.56
N TYR A 123 10.09 -18.76 -4.37
CA TYR A 123 11.47 -18.88 -3.95
C TYR A 123 11.58 -19.82 -2.75
N PHE A 124 12.52 -20.77 -2.83
CA PHE A 124 12.75 -21.77 -1.79
C PHE A 124 14.07 -21.50 -1.07
N TYR A 125 14.05 -21.55 0.25
CA TYR A 125 15.19 -21.25 1.11
C TYR A 125 15.42 -22.40 2.09
N GLN A 126 16.44 -23.21 1.84
CA GLN A 126 16.85 -24.31 2.72
C GLN A 126 17.60 -23.75 3.94
N ASN A 127 16.90 -23.60 5.07
CA ASN A 127 17.48 -23.08 6.31
C ASN A 127 16.60 -23.43 7.52
N ASP A 128 17.05 -24.36 8.35
CA ASP A 128 16.32 -24.84 9.53
C ASP A 128 15.99 -23.73 10.53
N SER A 129 16.89 -22.76 10.72
CA SER A 129 16.67 -21.65 11.65
C SER A 129 15.63 -20.65 11.13
N LEU A 130 15.65 -20.35 9.82
CA LEU A 130 14.68 -19.43 9.22
C LEU A 130 13.31 -20.08 9.06
N ASN A 131 13.25 -21.38 8.76
CA ASN A 131 12.01 -22.14 8.69
C ASN A 131 11.21 -22.09 10.00
N ARG A 132 11.85 -22.04 11.17
CA ARG A 132 11.16 -21.92 12.47
C ARG A 132 10.93 -20.48 12.92
N SER A 133 11.33 -19.49 12.12
CA SER A 133 11.25 -18.10 12.54
C SER A 133 9.87 -17.51 12.31
N HIS A 134 9.43 -16.67 13.27
CA HIS A 134 8.34 -15.71 13.10
C HIS A 134 8.87 -14.26 12.97
N ASN A 135 10.19 -14.06 12.89
CA ASN A 135 10.79 -12.73 12.78
C ASN A 135 10.85 -12.29 11.31
N ALA A 136 9.82 -11.56 10.88
CA ALA A 136 9.73 -11.07 9.51
C ALA A 136 10.93 -10.22 9.07
N SER A 137 11.48 -9.38 9.95
CA SER A 137 12.66 -8.56 9.62
C SER A 137 13.88 -9.40 9.28
N LEU A 138 14.10 -10.50 10.01
CA LEU A 138 15.17 -11.45 9.72
C LEU A 138 14.95 -12.15 8.38
N LEU A 139 13.72 -12.58 8.09
CA LEU A 139 13.36 -13.27 6.85
C LEU A 139 13.51 -12.34 5.64
N LEU A 140 12.94 -11.13 5.71
CA LEU A 140 13.06 -10.10 4.67
C LEU A 140 14.51 -9.68 4.44
N HIS A 141 15.34 -9.59 5.49
CA HIS A 141 16.77 -9.34 5.33
C HIS A 141 17.44 -10.44 4.49
N ASN A 142 17.15 -11.71 4.75
CA ASN A 142 17.71 -12.82 3.98
C ASN A 142 17.19 -12.87 2.54
N ILE A 143 15.92 -12.55 2.31
CA ILE A 143 15.33 -12.43 0.97
C ILE A 143 16.08 -11.36 0.15
N LYS A 144 16.25 -10.16 0.71
CA LYS A 144 16.97 -9.05 0.05
C LYS A 144 18.44 -9.34 -0.17
N LYS A 145 19.06 -10.10 0.74
CA LYS A 145 20.45 -10.55 0.58
C LYS A 145 20.59 -11.52 -0.59
N ALA A 146 19.59 -12.38 -0.81
CA ALA A 146 19.58 -13.29 -1.95
C ALA A 146 19.33 -12.53 -3.27
N ASP A 147 18.38 -11.61 -3.27
CA ASP A 147 18.07 -10.75 -4.41
C ASP A 147 17.35 -9.47 -3.93
N PRO A 148 17.98 -8.28 -4.04
CA PRO A 148 17.37 -7.02 -3.62
C PRO A 148 16.07 -6.67 -4.36
N GLU A 149 15.90 -7.13 -5.60
CA GLU A 149 14.72 -6.81 -6.43
C GLU A 149 13.44 -7.44 -5.86
N ARG A 150 13.56 -8.49 -5.03
CA ARG A 150 12.41 -9.13 -4.35
C ARG A 150 11.73 -8.21 -3.34
N ALA A 151 12.33 -7.08 -2.97
CA ALA A 151 11.68 -6.05 -2.16
C ALA A 151 10.62 -5.25 -2.92
N ASN A 152 10.59 -5.33 -4.26
CA ASN A 152 9.65 -4.56 -5.09
C ASN A 152 8.23 -5.17 -5.12
N GLN A 153 8.07 -6.42 -4.67
CA GLN A 153 6.77 -7.09 -4.54
C GLN A 153 6.44 -7.34 -3.07
N LEU A 154 5.16 -7.57 -2.77
CA LEU A 154 4.73 -7.92 -1.43
C LEU A 154 5.21 -9.34 -1.10
N ASN A 155 6.02 -9.48 -0.06
CA ASN A 155 6.59 -10.76 0.32
C ASN A 155 5.62 -11.53 1.23
N ILE A 156 5.21 -12.72 0.76
CA ILE A 156 4.48 -13.72 1.52
C ILE A 156 5.49 -14.74 2.03
N LEU A 157 5.57 -14.86 3.35
CA LEU A 157 6.57 -15.64 4.07
C LEU A 157 5.92 -16.92 4.60
N PHE A 158 6.37 -18.06 4.11
CA PHE A 158 5.87 -19.36 4.54
C PHE A 158 6.90 -19.99 5.48
N THR A 159 6.56 -20.14 6.75
CA THR A 159 7.44 -20.73 7.77
C THR A 159 6.69 -21.76 8.61
N ASP A 160 7.40 -22.65 9.29
CA ASP A 160 6.88 -23.51 10.36
C ASP A 160 7.09 -22.86 11.74
N GLY A 161 7.23 -21.53 11.77
CA GLY A 161 7.36 -20.78 13.01
C GLY A 161 6.08 -20.84 13.85
N TYR A 162 6.24 -20.56 15.15
CA TYR A 162 5.13 -20.49 16.08
C TYR A 162 4.97 -19.05 16.55
N TYR A 163 3.73 -18.57 16.55
CA TYR A 163 3.41 -17.24 17.01
C TYR A 163 2.22 -17.28 17.96
N MET A 164 2.41 -16.63 19.11
CA MET A 164 1.41 -16.48 20.17
C MET A 164 0.75 -17.81 20.62
N ALA A 165 1.48 -18.93 20.53
CA ALA A 165 0.98 -20.23 20.94
C ALA A 165 0.73 -20.28 22.46
N ARG A 166 -0.19 -21.13 22.88
CA ARG A 166 -0.60 -21.27 24.29
C ARG A 166 -0.66 -22.74 24.65
N VAL A 167 -0.37 -23.09 25.91
CA VAL A 167 -0.56 -24.46 26.39
C VAL A 167 -2.05 -24.76 26.40
N ASP A 168 -2.45 -25.76 25.64
CA ASP A 168 -3.84 -26.19 25.55
C ASP A 168 -4.19 -27.16 26.67
N ARG A 169 -3.35 -28.18 26.84
CA ARG A 169 -3.49 -29.21 27.88
C ARG A 169 -2.14 -29.76 28.31
N VAL A 170 -2.13 -30.33 29.51
CA VAL A 170 -0.99 -31.06 30.06
C VAL A 170 -1.46 -32.46 30.45
N GLU A 171 -0.86 -33.47 29.83
CA GLU A 171 -1.20 -34.88 30.07
C GLU A 171 -0.14 -35.52 30.96
N VAL A 172 -0.58 -36.26 31.98
CA VAL A 172 0.31 -37.07 32.82
C VAL A 172 0.61 -38.37 32.07
N THR A 173 1.86 -38.55 31.67
CA THR A 173 2.32 -39.72 30.91
C THR A 173 2.88 -40.83 31.82
N ALA A 174 3.27 -40.47 33.05
CA ALA A 174 3.54 -41.42 34.11
C ALA A 174 3.12 -40.80 35.46
N ALA A 175 2.36 -41.54 36.25
CA ALA A 175 1.83 -41.02 37.52
C ALA A 175 2.89 -40.99 38.64
N GLY A 176 3.97 -41.77 38.50
CA GLY A 176 4.99 -41.94 39.53
C GLY A 176 4.46 -42.56 40.83
N SER A 177 5.23 -42.45 41.92
CA SER A 177 4.85 -42.96 43.24
C SER A 177 5.57 -42.23 44.38
N GLY A 178 5.00 -42.31 45.59
CA GLY A 178 5.59 -41.80 46.82
C GLY A 178 5.41 -40.30 47.06
N TYR A 179 4.57 -39.62 46.28
CA TYR A 179 4.34 -38.18 46.42
C TYR A 179 3.55 -37.87 47.70
N THR A 180 4.17 -37.18 48.66
CA THR A 180 3.56 -36.74 49.92
C THR A 180 2.93 -35.35 49.83
N SER A 181 3.26 -34.60 48.77
CA SER A 181 2.62 -33.35 48.39
C SER A 181 2.64 -33.18 46.87
N ALA A 182 1.85 -32.24 46.34
CA ALA A 182 1.84 -31.95 44.92
C ALA A 182 3.22 -31.44 44.44
N PRO A 183 3.84 -32.06 43.42
CA PRO A 183 5.05 -31.50 42.82
C PRO A 183 4.74 -30.18 42.13
N LYS A 184 5.74 -29.30 42.06
CA LYS A 184 5.68 -28.06 41.30
C LYS A 184 5.75 -28.39 39.80
N VAL A 185 4.81 -27.87 39.02
CA VAL A 185 4.84 -27.96 37.55
C VAL A 185 5.67 -26.81 37.01
N VAL A 186 6.71 -27.12 36.23
CA VAL A 186 7.60 -26.14 35.62
C VAL A 186 7.53 -26.30 34.10
N PHE A 187 7.37 -25.18 33.41
CA PHE A 187 7.36 -25.13 31.95
C PHE A 187 8.67 -24.51 31.44
N SER A 188 9.17 -25.04 30.33
CA SER A 188 10.28 -24.43 29.56
C SER A 188 9.85 -24.18 28.12
N PRO A 189 9.88 -22.92 27.62
CA PRO A 189 10.14 -21.68 28.36
C PRO A 189 9.05 -21.37 29.42
N LYS A 190 9.42 -20.63 30.47
CA LYS A 190 8.51 -20.29 31.58
C LYS A 190 7.46 -19.27 31.15
N SER A 191 6.22 -19.73 30.96
CA SER A 191 5.12 -18.86 30.56
C SER A 191 3.76 -19.33 31.09
N ALA A 192 3.50 -20.64 31.10
CA ALA A 192 2.30 -21.23 31.69
C ALA A 192 2.43 -21.46 33.21
N VAL A 193 1.28 -21.56 33.87
CA VAL A 193 1.16 -21.91 35.29
C VAL A 193 0.17 -23.06 35.43
N ALA A 194 0.53 -24.09 36.18
CA ALA A 194 -0.31 -25.25 36.41
C ALA A 194 -0.11 -25.83 37.81
N LYS A 195 -1.09 -26.60 38.27
CA LYS A 195 -1.08 -27.29 39.55
C LYS A 195 -1.18 -28.79 39.34
N ALA A 196 -0.27 -29.56 39.92
CA ALA A 196 -0.37 -31.01 39.96
C ALA A 196 -1.37 -31.45 41.03
N ILE A 197 -2.16 -32.48 40.73
CA ILE A 197 -3.05 -33.15 41.66
C ILE A 197 -2.42 -34.48 42.02
N VAL A 198 -2.33 -34.75 43.33
CA VAL A 198 -1.82 -36.01 43.87
C VAL A 198 -2.93 -36.75 44.59
N THR A 199 -3.12 -38.02 44.23
CA THR A 199 -4.07 -38.94 44.86
C THR A 199 -3.34 -40.23 45.16
N GLU A 200 -3.44 -40.74 46.40
CA GLU A 200 -2.80 -41.99 46.83
C GLU A 200 -1.29 -42.07 46.52
N GLY A 201 -0.58 -40.95 46.66
CA GLY A 201 0.86 -40.88 46.44
C GLY A 201 1.30 -40.84 44.97
N LYS A 202 0.37 -40.62 44.03
CA LYS A 202 0.62 -40.54 42.59
C LYS A 202 0.12 -39.23 42.01
N VAL A 203 0.79 -38.69 40.99
CA VAL A 203 0.29 -37.54 40.22
C VAL A 203 -0.79 -38.03 39.28
N THR A 204 -2.03 -37.59 39.46
CA THR A 204 -3.19 -38.08 38.70
C THR A 204 -3.68 -37.09 37.64
N ALA A 205 -3.45 -35.79 37.85
CA ALA A 205 -3.80 -34.76 36.89
C ALA A 205 -2.89 -33.53 37.02
N ILE A 206 -2.87 -32.70 35.98
CA ILE A 206 -2.25 -31.38 35.99
C ILE A 206 -3.27 -30.37 35.46
N GLU A 207 -3.68 -29.44 36.30
CA GLU A 207 -4.66 -28.42 35.98
C GLU A 207 -3.95 -27.12 35.57
N LEU A 208 -4.18 -26.66 34.34
CA LEU A 208 -3.69 -25.37 33.87
C LEU A 208 -4.43 -24.22 34.57
N GLN A 209 -3.67 -23.31 35.17
CA GLN A 209 -4.17 -22.09 35.79
C GLN A 209 -3.98 -20.89 34.85
N SER A 210 -2.89 -20.87 34.09
CA SER A 210 -2.64 -19.91 33.01
C SER A 210 -1.97 -20.65 31.86
N LYS A 211 -2.46 -20.44 30.64
CA LYS A 211 -1.96 -21.12 29.44
C LYS A 211 -0.58 -20.64 28.98
N GLY A 212 -0.13 -19.47 29.45
CA GLY A 212 1.11 -18.84 28.99
C GLY A 212 1.11 -18.45 27.51
N LEU A 213 2.18 -17.78 27.09
CA LEU A 213 2.47 -17.39 25.71
C LEU A 213 3.81 -17.98 25.27
N TYR A 214 3.81 -18.64 24.12
CA TYR A 214 4.92 -19.38 23.54
C TYR A 214 5.14 -18.96 22.10
N TYR A 215 6.40 -18.97 21.68
CA TYR A 215 6.84 -18.59 20.33
C TYR A 215 7.63 -19.71 19.63
N GLU A 216 7.70 -20.87 20.28
CA GLU A 216 8.38 -22.07 19.80
C GLU A 216 7.38 -23.23 19.72
N PRO A 217 7.60 -24.21 18.83
CA PRO A 217 6.73 -25.37 18.64
C PRO A 217 6.60 -26.30 19.85
N GLU A 218 7.49 -26.15 20.82
CA GLU A 218 7.71 -27.15 21.86
C GLU A 218 7.56 -26.50 23.24
N VAL A 219 6.96 -27.25 24.17
CA VAL A 219 6.90 -26.90 25.58
C VAL A 219 7.33 -28.10 26.41
N GLU A 220 8.39 -27.93 27.18
CA GLU A 220 8.83 -28.95 28.13
C GLU A 220 8.05 -28.78 29.44
N VAL A 221 7.61 -29.89 30.04
CA VAL A 221 6.93 -29.92 31.34
C VAL A 221 7.73 -30.79 32.29
N THR A 222 8.27 -30.19 33.35
CA THR A 222 8.98 -30.90 34.41
C THR A 222 8.21 -30.82 35.73
N LEU A 223 8.33 -31.88 36.54
CA LEU A 223 7.68 -32.00 37.85
C LEU A 223 8.76 -32.03 38.93
N GLU A 224 8.79 -31.01 39.78
CA GLU A 224 9.85 -30.82 40.79
C GLU A 224 9.30 -30.93 42.22
N GLY A 225 9.97 -31.71 43.07
CA GLY A 225 9.61 -31.87 44.48
C GLY A 225 8.45 -32.83 44.73
N GLY A 226 7.65 -32.56 45.77
CA GLY A 226 6.49 -33.40 46.14
C GLY A 226 6.82 -34.69 46.89
N GLY A 227 8.10 -34.98 47.16
CA GLY A 227 8.55 -36.12 47.97
C GLY A 227 8.53 -37.49 47.27
N GLY A 228 7.96 -37.58 46.06
CA GLY A 228 7.90 -38.79 45.25
C GLY A 228 8.87 -38.81 44.07
N SER A 229 8.78 -39.83 43.23
CA SER A 229 9.59 -39.96 42.01
C SER A 229 8.83 -40.63 40.86
N GLY A 230 9.34 -40.46 39.65
CA GLY A 230 8.87 -41.18 38.46
C GLY A 230 7.64 -40.58 37.76
N ALA A 231 7.08 -39.46 38.24
CA ALA A 231 6.02 -38.79 37.50
C ALA A 231 6.57 -38.08 36.25
N ARG A 232 5.83 -38.14 35.14
CA ARG A 232 6.13 -37.49 33.87
C ARG A 232 4.87 -36.87 33.29
N ALA A 233 5.03 -35.77 32.59
CA ALA A 233 3.95 -35.09 31.90
C ALA A 233 4.43 -34.48 30.58
N THR A 234 3.48 -34.25 29.67
CA THR A 234 3.73 -33.60 28.38
C THR A 234 2.71 -32.50 28.15
N GLY A 235 3.16 -31.33 27.69
CA GLY A 235 2.29 -30.23 27.30
C GLY A 235 2.01 -30.25 25.81
N THR A 236 0.78 -29.91 25.42
CA THR A 236 0.42 -29.66 24.01
C THR A 236 0.18 -28.16 23.83
N LEU A 237 0.76 -27.58 22.78
CA LEU A 237 0.51 -26.20 22.39
C LEU A 237 -0.59 -26.12 21.33
N THR A 238 -1.46 -25.12 21.45
CA THR A 238 -2.35 -24.68 20.35
C THR A 238 -1.81 -23.37 19.80
N MET A 239 -1.77 -23.24 18.46
CA MET A 239 -1.33 -22.01 17.79
C MET A 239 -2.25 -20.85 18.11
N GLY A 240 -1.66 -19.66 18.33
CA GLY A 240 -2.41 -18.43 18.56
C GLY A 240 -2.87 -17.75 17.28
N ALA A 241 -2.14 -17.94 16.17
CA ALA A 241 -2.48 -17.41 14.85
C ALA A 241 -1.88 -18.29 13.76
N ASN A 242 -2.59 -18.42 12.62
CA ASN A 242 -2.12 -19.15 11.42
C ASN A 242 -1.41 -18.24 10.41
N GLY A 243 -1.51 -16.94 10.61
CA GLY A 243 -0.81 -15.92 9.86
C GLY A 243 -0.80 -14.62 10.65
N PHE A 244 -0.02 -13.67 10.15
CA PHE A 244 -0.11 -12.27 10.56
C PHE A 244 0.54 -11.42 9.48
N THR A 245 0.26 -10.13 9.50
CA THR A 245 0.82 -9.18 8.56
C THR A 245 1.34 -7.93 9.25
N ARG A 246 2.04 -7.09 8.50
CA ARG A 246 2.24 -5.69 8.92
C ARG A 246 1.18 -4.81 8.25
N PRO A 247 0.34 -4.11 9.04
CA PRO A 247 -0.60 -3.14 8.49
C PRO A 247 0.09 -2.05 7.67
N PRO A 248 -0.62 -1.44 6.71
CA PRO A 248 -0.06 -0.38 5.89
C PRO A 248 0.32 0.86 6.70
N SER A 249 1.26 1.63 6.16
CA SER A 249 1.68 2.92 6.71
C SER A 249 1.15 4.08 5.89
N TYR A 250 0.52 5.04 6.56
CA TYR A 250 0.10 6.33 5.99
C TYR A 250 1.20 7.39 5.99
N THR A 251 2.30 7.16 6.71
CA THR A 251 3.34 8.17 6.98
C THR A 251 4.72 7.76 6.50
N ASN A 252 5.00 6.45 6.45
CA ASN A 252 6.26 5.92 5.94
C ASN A 252 6.01 4.99 4.76
N PHE A 253 5.98 5.60 3.57
CA PHE A 253 5.85 4.92 2.28
C PHE A 253 7.00 4.00 1.93
N ASN A 254 8.09 4.01 2.72
CA ASN A 254 9.23 3.11 2.57
C ASN A 254 9.13 1.85 3.41
N SER A 255 8.14 1.75 4.29
CA SER A 255 7.98 0.59 5.16
C SER A 255 7.70 -0.68 4.35
N GLU A 256 8.27 -1.80 4.79
CA GLU A 256 8.12 -3.09 4.10
C GLU A 256 6.93 -3.86 4.66
N SER A 257 5.79 -3.82 3.98
CA SER A 257 4.67 -4.72 4.32
C SER A 257 5.02 -6.14 3.90
N TYR A 258 4.50 -7.11 4.64
CA TYR A 258 4.70 -8.54 4.41
C TYR A 258 3.49 -9.27 4.97
N VAL A 259 3.24 -10.47 4.46
CA VAL A 259 2.33 -11.44 5.08
C VAL A 259 3.16 -12.61 5.53
N MET A 260 2.90 -13.12 6.74
CA MET A 260 3.46 -14.35 7.24
C MET A 260 2.36 -15.39 7.38
N LEU A 261 2.63 -16.60 6.88
CA LEU A 261 1.78 -17.77 7.07
C LEU A 261 2.58 -18.84 7.82
N LEU A 262 1.98 -19.39 8.86
CA LEU A 262 2.61 -20.31 9.81
C LEU A 262 2.05 -21.73 9.63
N LYS A 263 2.96 -22.71 9.59
CA LYS A 263 2.71 -24.17 9.59
C LYS A 263 2.01 -24.73 8.34
N HIS A 264 2.63 -24.56 7.18
CA HIS A 264 1.84 -24.43 5.96
C HIS A 264 1.46 -25.73 5.22
N LYS A 265 2.16 -26.86 5.40
CA LYS A 265 1.86 -28.09 4.61
C LYS A 265 0.59 -28.81 5.05
N THR A 266 0.17 -28.64 6.30
CA THR A 266 -1.01 -29.31 6.86
C THR A 266 -2.18 -28.37 7.18
N PHE A 267 -1.90 -27.05 7.27
CA PHE A 267 -2.87 -25.99 7.57
C PHE A 267 -2.24 -24.66 7.12
N PRO A 268 -2.61 -24.09 5.95
CA PRO A 268 -3.78 -23.23 5.96
C PRO A 268 -4.50 -23.28 4.61
N SER A 269 -5.57 -22.51 4.49
CA SER A 269 -6.29 -22.34 3.24
C SER A 269 -5.87 -21.05 2.55
N ALA A 270 -6.15 -20.96 1.26
CA ALA A 270 -6.07 -19.70 0.54
C ALA A 270 -6.90 -18.57 1.20
N THR A 271 -7.88 -18.92 2.04
CA THR A 271 -8.70 -17.96 2.81
C THR A 271 -7.90 -17.29 3.93
N VAL A 272 -6.99 -17.99 4.61
CA VAL A 272 -6.08 -17.34 5.57
C VAL A 272 -5.15 -16.35 4.85
N LEU A 273 -4.60 -16.73 3.70
CA LEU A 273 -3.81 -15.80 2.89
C LEU A 273 -4.65 -14.58 2.46
N ALA A 274 -5.89 -14.79 2.03
CA ALA A 274 -6.81 -13.70 1.69
C ALA A 274 -7.05 -12.78 2.89
N HIS A 275 -7.30 -13.32 4.08
CA HIS A 275 -7.48 -12.58 5.31
C HIS A 275 -6.25 -11.71 5.65
N GLU A 276 -5.06 -12.28 5.62
CA GLU A 276 -3.82 -11.53 5.92
C GLU A 276 -3.49 -10.47 4.87
N LEU A 277 -3.82 -10.73 3.60
CA LEU A 277 -3.70 -9.74 2.53
C LEU A 277 -4.70 -8.60 2.70
N ALA A 278 -5.92 -8.88 3.17
CA ALA A 278 -6.91 -7.86 3.45
C ALA A 278 -6.43 -6.86 4.51
N HIS A 279 -5.69 -7.32 5.52
CA HIS A 279 -5.02 -6.44 6.48
C HIS A 279 -3.94 -5.54 5.84
N THR A 280 -3.22 -5.99 4.80
CA THR A 280 -2.31 -5.10 4.03
C THR A 280 -3.05 -4.02 3.27
N LEU A 281 -4.35 -4.24 3.01
CA LEU A 281 -5.28 -3.30 2.42
C LEU A 281 -6.12 -2.56 3.50
N ASP A 282 -5.60 -2.49 4.72
CA ASP A 282 -6.13 -1.71 5.85
C ASP A 282 -7.43 -2.24 6.48
N LEU A 283 -7.87 -3.46 6.11
CA LEU A 283 -8.98 -4.10 6.80
C LEU A 283 -8.57 -4.54 8.21
N GLN A 284 -9.52 -4.54 9.12
CA GLN A 284 -9.35 -4.95 10.51
C GLN A 284 -10.38 -6.02 10.89
N HIS A 285 -10.08 -6.76 11.95
CA HIS A 285 -11.01 -7.74 12.50
C HIS A 285 -12.33 -7.10 12.93
N LEU A 286 -13.45 -7.70 12.56
CA LEU A 286 -14.78 -7.19 12.90
C LEU A 286 -15.19 -7.45 14.37
N PHE A 287 -14.50 -8.37 15.04
CA PHE A 287 -14.76 -8.79 16.41
C PHE A 287 -13.94 -8.03 17.47
N GLU A 288 -12.97 -7.20 17.06
CA GLU A 288 -12.14 -6.39 17.97
C GLU A 288 -12.73 -5.00 18.24
N GLY A 289 -13.74 -4.59 17.47
CA GLY A 289 -14.47 -3.34 17.68
C GLY A 289 -13.79 -2.09 17.13
N TYR A 290 -12.73 -2.23 16.34
CA TYR A 290 -12.05 -1.09 15.68
C TYR A 290 -13.02 -0.17 14.96
N TYR A 291 -13.98 -0.74 14.24
CA TYR A 291 -14.91 0.03 13.43
C TYR A 291 -16.12 0.57 14.21
N CYS A 292 -16.41 0.05 15.41
CA CYS A 292 -17.64 0.37 16.16
C CYS A 292 -17.73 1.83 16.64
N ASN A 293 -16.59 2.46 16.87
CA ASN A 293 -16.51 3.85 17.33
C ASN A 293 -15.57 4.67 16.44
N SER A 294 -15.56 4.36 15.14
CA SER A 294 -14.62 4.94 14.20
C SER A 294 -15.31 5.87 13.21
N ARG A 295 -14.51 6.77 12.63
CA ARG A 295 -14.88 7.54 11.43
C ARG A 295 -15.24 6.63 10.25
N ASP A 296 -14.70 5.42 10.25
CA ASP A 296 -14.90 4.38 9.25
C ASP A 296 -15.93 3.33 9.71
N PHE A 297 -16.94 3.73 10.48
CA PHE A 297 -18.01 2.82 10.90
C PHE A 297 -18.62 2.12 9.69
N LEU A 298 -18.58 0.79 9.70
CA LEU A 298 -19.06 -0.07 8.60
C LEU A 298 -20.56 -0.30 8.76
N GLU A 299 -21.35 0.72 8.40
CA GLU A 299 -22.83 0.69 8.44
C GLU A 299 -23.44 -0.38 7.51
N ASP A 300 -22.64 -0.96 6.60
CA ASP A 300 -23.03 -2.03 5.68
C ASP A 300 -22.72 -3.45 6.20
N ILE A 301 -22.16 -3.54 7.41
CA ILE A 301 -21.83 -4.77 8.12
C ILE A 301 -22.51 -4.80 9.49
N TYR A 302 -22.42 -3.70 10.25
CA TYR A 302 -22.92 -3.64 11.62
C TYR A 302 -24.37 -3.19 11.66
N THR A 303 -25.20 -3.98 12.34
CA THR A 303 -26.56 -3.62 12.75
C THR A 303 -26.52 -3.08 14.20
N ASP A 304 -27.42 -3.52 15.08
CA ASP A 304 -27.41 -3.18 16.50
C ASP A 304 -26.26 -3.87 17.28
N ILE A 305 -25.56 -4.82 16.66
CA ILE A 305 -24.49 -5.61 17.27
C ILE A 305 -23.13 -5.14 16.75
N CYS A 306 -22.37 -4.45 17.61
CA CYS A 306 -20.98 -4.09 17.33
C CYS A 306 -20.13 -4.17 18.62
N PRO A 307 -19.00 -4.91 18.64
CA PRO A 307 -18.46 -5.72 17.55
C PRO A 307 -19.23 -7.02 17.32
N HIS A 308 -18.97 -7.67 16.18
CA HIS A 308 -19.45 -9.02 15.93
C HIS A 308 -18.79 -10.05 16.88
N LYS A 309 -19.43 -11.20 17.06
CA LYS A 309 -19.00 -12.25 17.99
C LYS A 309 -18.00 -13.19 17.31
N ASN A 310 -16.83 -13.35 17.91
CA ASN A 310 -15.90 -14.40 17.51
C ASN A 310 -16.28 -15.73 18.21
N LYS A 311 -16.80 -16.69 17.43
CA LYS A 311 -17.15 -18.03 17.91
C LYS A 311 -16.24 -19.14 17.38
N GLY A 312 -15.16 -18.79 16.69
CA GLY A 312 -14.18 -19.75 16.16
C GLY A 312 -14.70 -20.62 15.02
N TRP A 313 -14.08 -21.80 14.86
CA TRP A 313 -14.17 -22.65 13.65
C TRP A 313 -15.37 -23.61 13.60
N GLU A 314 -16.24 -23.60 14.61
CA GLU A 314 -17.31 -24.60 14.79
C GLU A 314 -18.73 -24.05 14.59
N VAL A 315 -18.87 -22.86 13.99
CA VAL A 315 -20.17 -22.20 13.82
C VAL A 315 -20.52 -22.00 12.35
N ASP A 316 -21.76 -22.37 11.99
CA ASP A 316 -22.36 -22.04 10.70
C ASP A 316 -22.87 -20.60 10.73
N PRO A 317 -22.29 -19.67 9.94
CA PRO A 317 -22.70 -18.28 9.94
C PRO A 317 -24.10 -18.08 9.33
N PHE A 318 -24.67 -19.08 8.66
CA PHE A 318 -26.01 -19.01 8.08
C PHE A 318 -27.10 -19.58 8.99
N ALA A 319 -26.74 -20.06 10.18
CA ALA A 319 -27.69 -20.72 11.09
C ALA A 319 -28.75 -19.75 11.64
N GLU A 320 -28.36 -18.54 12.02
CA GLU A 320 -29.26 -17.53 12.60
C GLU A 320 -28.85 -16.13 12.13
N VAL A 321 -29.74 -15.45 11.40
CA VAL A 321 -29.49 -14.08 10.93
C VAL A 321 -29.53 -13.11 12.10
N GLY A 322 -28.49 -12.29 12.24
CA GLY A 322 -28.38 -11.24 13.25
C GLY A 322 -27.85 -11.73 14.59
N ASP A 323 -27.26 -12.93 14.67
CA ASP A 323 -26.66 -13.44 15.90
C ASP A 323 -25.27 -12.82 16.20
N GLY A 324 -24.71 -12.11 15.22
CA GLY A 324 -23.41 -11.48 15.25
C GLY A 324 -22.26 -12.39 14.81
N VAL A 325 -22.51 -13.55 14.22
CA VAL A 325 -21.54 -14.46 13.61
C VAL A 325 -21.72 -14.43 12.10
N THR A 326 -20.78 -13.81 11.39
CA THR A 326 -20.95 -13.56 9.94
C THR A 326 -19.92 -14.28 9.11
N ASN A 327 -20.26 -14.58 7.85
CA ASN A 327 -19.34 -15.17 6.86
C ASN A 327 -18.27 -14.20 6.31
N ASN A 328 -17.99 -13.08 6.99
CA ASN A 328 -17.06 -12.07 6.52
C ASN A 328 -15.61 -12.55 6.56
N LEU A 329 -14.81 -12.16 5.57
CA LEU A 329 -13.40 -12.52 5.45
C LEU A 329 -12.58 -12.10 6.68
N MET A 330 -12.93 -11.00 7.33
CA MET A 330 -12.20 -10.46 8.49
C MET A 330 -12.66 -11.05 9.83
N MET A 331 -13.27 -12.23 9.80
CA MET A 331 -13.57 -13.05 10.97
C MET A 331 -12.47 -14.09 11.20
N PHE A 332 -12.42 -14.62 12.42
CA PHE A 332 -11.56 -15.76 12.75
C PHE A 332 -12.34 -17.06 12.56
N ALA A 333 -12.33 -17.60 11.33
CA ALA A 333 -13.35 -18.58 10.92
C ALA A 333 -12.94 -19.49 9.74
N PRO A 334 -13.76 -20.53 9.42
CA PRO A 334 -13.51 -21.49 8.34
C PRO A 334 -13.33 -20.92 6.93
N ASP A 335 -12.79 -21.75 6.03
CA ASP A 335 -12.35 -21.36 4.68
C ASP A 335 -13.41 -20.76 3.75
N HIS A 336 -14.70 -20.89 4.08
CA HIS A 336 -15.81 -20.32 3.31
C HIS A 336 -16.25 -18.94 3.80
N PHE A 337 -15.61 -18.39 4.83
CA PHE A 337 -15.85 -17.03 5.30
C PHE A 337 -15.09 -16.07 4.39
N THR A 338 -15.74 -15.65 3.31
CA THR A 338 -15.09 -14.91 2.21
C THR A 338 -15.87 -13.68 1.77
N TYR A 339 -16.90 -13.26 2.52
CA TYR A 339 -17.63 -12.03 2.21
C TYR A 339 -16.78 -10.78 2.49
N ILE A 340 -16.81 -9.80 1.58
CA ILE A 340 -16.19 -8.48 1.73
C ILE A 340 -17.26 -7.44 1.38
N SER A 341 -17.56 -6.52 2.30
CA SER A 341 -18.60 -5.51 2.08
C SER A 341 -18.15 -4.41 1.11
N PRO A 342 -19.09 -3.66 0.50
CA PRO A 342 -18.78 -2.48 -0.30
C PRO A 342 -17.91 -1.44 0.44
N MET A 343 -18.15 -1.21 1.73
CA MET A 343 -17.36 -0.29 2.52
C MET A 343 -15.98 -0.87 2.85
N GLN A 344 -15.86 -2.17 3.12
CA GLN A 344 -14.53 -2.80 3.21
C GLN A 344 -13.74 -2.65 1.89
N ALA A 345 -14.37 -2.87 0.74
CA ALA A 345 -13.72 -2.60 -0.56
C ALA A 345 -13.32 -1.12 -0.70
N GLY A 346 -14.15 -0.19 -0.22
CA GLY A 346 -13.81 1.23 -0.14
C GLY A 346 -12.52 1.49 0.66
N ILE A 347 -12.36 0.86 1.82
CA ILE A 347 -11.13 0.93 2.63
C ILE A 347 -9.93 0.42 1.82
N MET A 348 -10.07 -0.72 1.13
CA MET A 348 -9.01 -1.30 0.32
C MET A 348 -8.58 -0.34 -0.82
N HIS A 349 -9.54 0.31 -1.48
CA HIS A 349 -9.26 1.31 -2.52
C HIS A 349 -8.58 2.56 -1.94
N ARG A 350 -8.99 3.03 -0.76
CA ARG A 350 -8.31 4.11 -0.05
C ARG A 350 -6.87 3.76 0.28
N ALA A 351 -6.62 2.57 0.83
CA ALA A 351 -5.29 2.09 1.17
C ALA A 351 -4.37 2.10 -0.07
N SER A 352 -4.88 1.61 -1.21
CA SER A 352 -4.13 1.61 -2.47
C SER A 352 -3.78 3.00 -3.01
N ALA A 353 -4.40 4.08 -2.52
CA ALA A 353 -4.10 5.44 -2.92
C ALA A 353 -3.18 6.16 -1.92
N LEU A 354 -3.39 5.92 -0.62
CA LEU A 354 -2.86 6.74 0.47
C LEU A 354 -1.80 6.06 1.34
N THR A 355 -1.52 4.77 1.17
CA THR A 355 -0.54 4.05 2.02
C THR A 355 0.62 3.46 1.24
N ASP A 356 1.62 2.95 1.96
CA ASP A 356 2.75 2.21 1.39
C ASP A 356 2.35 1.00 0.53
N THR A 357 1.20 0.36 0.78
CA THR A 357 0.72 -0.80 0.00
C THR A 357 0.62 -0.55 -1.49
N ARG A 358 0.39 0.71 -1.91
CA ARG A 358 0.35 1.10 -3.33
C ARG A 358 1.64 0.81 -4.09
N ARG A 359 2.77 0.60 -3.41
CA ARG A 359 4.06 0.22 -4.01
C ARG A 359 4.02 -1.16 -4.66
N TYR A 360 3.17 -2.06 -4.14
CA TYR A 360 3.06 -3.44 -4.59
C TYR A 360 1.98 -3.63 -5.66
N ILE A 361 1.23 -2.58 -5.97
CA ILE A 361 0.18 -2.61 -6.98
C ILE A 361 0.82 -2.24 -8.32
N ALA A 362 0.71 -3.14 -9.29
CA ALA A 362 1.14 -2.90 -10.66
C ALA A 362 0.47 -1.67 -11.27
N GLU A 363 0.92 -1.26 -12.44
CA GLU A 363 0.27 -0.16 -13.15
C GLU A 363 -1.20 -0.52 -13.46
N ALA A 364 -2.10 0.38 -13.09
CA ALA A 364 -3.54 0.23 -13.29
C ALA A 364 -4.10 1.59 -13.72
N TYR A 365 -5.09 1.57 -14.62
CA TYR A 365 -5.65 2.77 -15.23
C TYR A 365 -7.16 2.63 -15.43
N SER A 366 -7.91 3.63 -14.99
CA SER A 366 -9.33 3.80 -15.31
C SER A 366 -9.50 4.82 -16.42
N GLU A 367 -10.39 4.48 -17.35
CA GLU A 367 -10.79 5.34 -18.47
C GLU A 367 -11.71 6.48 -18.01
N VAL A 368 -12.18 6.47 -16.76
CA VAL A 368 -13.03 7.53 -16.20
C VAL A 368 -12.16 8.56 -15.48
N PRO A 369 -12.11 9.83 -15.95
CA PRO A 369 -11.28 10.86 -15.35
C PRO A 369 -11.76 11.25 -13.95
N TYR A 370 -10.83 11.63 -13.09
CA TYR A 370 -11.10 12.32 -11.83
C TYR A 370 -11.30 13.81 -12.12
N VAL A 371 -12.53 14.30 -11.97
CA VAL A 371 -12.90 15.68 -12.32
C VAL A 371 -12.99 16.53 -11.05
N LEU A 372 -12.23 17.62 -11.01
CA LEU A 372 -12.37 18.66 -10.01
C LEU A 372 -13.13 19.85 -10.57
N THR A 373 -14.02 20.41 -9.75
CA THR A 373 -14.80 21.63 -10.05
C THR A 373 -14.74 22.65 -8.91
N SER A 374 -13.92 22.39 -7.88
CA SER A 374 -13.76 23.25 -6.71
C SER A 374 -12.30 23.34 -6.30
N ALA A 375 -11.94 24.45 -5.65
CA ALA A 375 -10.59 24.70 -5.17
C ALA A 375 -10.19 23.70 -4.08
N GLN A 376 -8.98 23.16 -4.18
CA GLN A 376 -8.44 22.18 -3.23
C GLN A 376 -6.93 22.37 -3.07
N THR A 377 -6.40 21.97 -1.91
CA THR A 377 -4.97 21.85 -1.67
C THR A 377 -4.65 20.39 -1.36
N TRP A 378 -3.78 19.77 -2.15
CA TRP A 378 -3.26 18.42 -1.94
C TRP A 378 -1.81 18.51 -1.43
N ASP A 379 -1.69 18.42 -0.11
CA ASP A 379 -0.47 18.52 0.68
C ASP A 379 -0.02 17.18 1.28
N PHE A 380 -0.56 16.09 0.75
CA PHE A 380 -0.25 14.71 1.10
C PHE A 380 0.17 13.90 -0.11
N ASP A 381 0.81 12.77 0.14
CA ASP A 381 1.28 11.88 -0.91
C ASP A 381 0.14 10.94 -1.31
N MET A 382 -0.21 10.95 -2.59
CA MET A 382 -1.32 10.17 -3.14
C MET A 382 -0.96 9.53 -4.49
N ARG A 383 -1.53 8.35 -4.74
CA ARG A 383 -1.56 7.73 -6.06
C ARG A 383 -2.98 7.80 -6.63
N LEU A 384 -3.11 8.44 -7.79
CA LEU A 384 -4.33 8.33 -8.61
C LEU A 384 -4.14 7.23 -9.66
N TYR A 385 -5.26 6.73 -10.18
CA TYR A 385 -5.31 5.64 -11.14
C TYR A 385 -6.04 6.03 -12.43
N GLN A 386 -6.17 7.31 -12.72
CA GLN A 386 -6.93 7.83 -13.86
C GLN A 386 -6.46 9.23 -14.23
N ASP A 387 -6.99 9.78 -15.31
CA ASP A 387 -6.76 11.18 -15.70
C ASP A 387 -7.24 12.14 -14.61
N LEU A 388 -6.62 13.30 -14.51
CA LEU A 388 -7.06 14.39 -13.64
C LEU A 388 -7.51 15.57 -14.50
N VAL A 389 -8.76 16.00 -14.33
CA VAL A 389 -9.36 17.08 -15.11
C VAL A 389 -9.75 18.21 -14.19
N LEU A 390 -9.18 19.40 -14.40
CA LEU A 390 -9.50 20.61 -13.65
C LEU A 390 -10.42 21.49 -14.51
N ASN A 391 -11.68 21.58 -14.10
CA ASN A 391 -12.69 22.40 -14.76
C ASN A 391 -12.86 23.76 -14.07
N GLN A 392 -13.83 24.54 -14.53
CA GLN A 392 -14.16 25.83 -13.95
C GLN A 392 -14.34 25.75 -12.42
N GLY A 393 -13.62 26.60 -11.68
CA GLY A 393 -13.64 26.65 -10.22
C GLY A 393 -12.66 25.70 -9.53
N ALA A 394 -11.99 24.83 -10.28
CA ALA A 394 -10.96 23.94 -9.76
C ALA A 394 -9.59 24.62 -9.73
N ASP A 395 -9.32 25.31 -8.63
CA ASP A 395 -7.97 25.78 -8.29
C ASP A 395 -7.29 24.72 -7.42
N LEU A 396 -6.56 23.79 -8.05
CA LEU A 396 -5.83 22.73 -7.36
C LEU A 396 -4.40 23.17 -7.05
N THR A 397 -4.04 23.22 -5.77
CA THR A 397 -2.64 23.35 -5.34
C THR A 397 -2.07 22.00 -4.95
N LEU A 398 -1.07 21.53 -5.69
CA LEU A 398 -0.32 20.30 -5.40
C LEU A 398 1.03 20.68 -4.78
N SER A 399 1.18 20.47 -3.47
CA SER A 399 2.38 20.82 -2.70
C SER A 399 3.19 19.62 -2.20
N CYS A 400 2.60 18.42 -2.17
CA CYS A 400 3.32 17.18 -1.84
C CYS A 400 3.58 16.32 -3.09
N ALA A 401 3.09 15.09 -3.17
CA ALA A 401 3.46 14.13 -4.20
C ALA A 401 2.23 13.47 -4.79
N LEU A 402 2.14 13.49 -6.12
CA LEU A 402 1.11 12.80 -6.87
C LEU A 402 1.75 11.82 -7.85
N THR A 403 1.41 10.54 -7.71
CA THR A 403 1.78 9.50 -8.65
C THR A 403 0.59 9.13 -9.52
N MET A 404 0.76 9.07 -10.83
CA MET A 404 -0.32 8.75 -11.78
C MET A 404 0.12 7.67 -12.79
N PRO A 405 -0.79 6.96 -13.48
CA PRO A 405 -0.44 5.98 -14.50
C PRO A 405 0.29 6.61 -15.70
N ILE A 406 1.18 5.87 -16.37
CA ILE A 406 1.99 6.34 -17.50
C ILE A 406 1.15 6.83 -18.68
N ARG A 407 -0.04 6.27 -18.86
CA ARG A 407 -0.97 6.67 -19.92
C ARG A 407 -1.90 7.80 -19.54
N SER A 408 -1.93 8.21 -18.27
CA SER A 408 -2.86 9.24 -17.81
C SER A 408 -2.39 10.64 -18.19
N ALA A 409 -3.30 11.61 -18.13
CA ALA A 409 -2.97 13.03 -18.31
C ALA A 409 -3.56 13.91 -17.20
N VAL A 410 -2.95 15.08 -16.99
CA VAL A 410 -3.55 16.18 -16.24
C VAL A 410 -4.03 17.23 -17.23
N THR A 411 -5.34 17.43 -17.32
CA THR A 411 -5.96 18.41 -18.22
C THR A 411 -6.48 19.60 -17.43
N VAL A 412 -6.02 20.80 -17.77
CA VAL A 412 -6.50 22.06 -17.17
C VAL A 412 -7.37 22.79 -18.19
N ASN A 413 -8.69 22.73 -17.97
CA ASN A 413 -9.69 23.35 -18.84
C ASN A 413 -9.93 24.83 -18.49
N ALA A 414 -10.80 25.47 -19.26
CA ALA A 414 -11.17 26.86 -19.06
C ALA A 414 -11.68 27.12 -17.63
N GLY A 415 -11.08 28.10 -16.95
CA GLY A 415 -11.45 28.47 -15.58
C GLY A 415 -10.94 27.51 -14.49
N GLY A 416 -10.17 26.48 -14.85
CA GLY A 416 -9.40 25.66 -13.92
C GLY A 416 -7.95 26.13 -13.80
N LYS A 417 -7.32 25.83 -12.67
CA LYS A 417 -5.93 26.18 -12.38
C LYS A 417 -5.22 25.05 -11.66
N LEU A 418 -4.04 24.67 -12.17
CA LEU A 418 -3.10 23.80 -11.47
C LEU A 418 -1.93 24.63 -10.92
N VAL A 419 -1.73 24.62 -9.61
CA VAL A 419 -0.54 25.17 -8.96
C VAL A 419 0.36 24.01 -8.55
N LEU A 420 1.50 23.86 -9.21
CA LEU A 420 2.46 22.78 -8.95
C LEU A 420 3.64 23.31 -8.12
N GLN A 421 3.70 22.86 -6.87
CA GLN A 421 4.75 23.18 -5.88
C GLN A 421 5.40 21.92 -5.29
N GLY A 422 4.92 20.74 -5.71
CA GLY A 422 5.39 19.45 -5.25
C GLY A 422 5.86 18.57 -6.41
N GLN A 423 5.89 17.26 -6.16
CA GLN A 423 6.25 16.23 -7.12
C GLN A 423 5.02 15.72 -7.86
N LEU A 424 5.09 15.71 -9.18
CA LEU A 424 4.14 15.02 -10.05
C LEU A 424 4.93 14.05 -10.91
N LYS A 425 4.58 12.75 -10.86
CA LYS A 425 5.32 11.70 -11.56
C LYS A 425 4.42 10.59 -12.08
N ALA A 426 4.90 9.91 -13.12
CA ALA A 426 4.33 8.63 -13.53
C ALA A 426 4.66 7.53 -12.50
N PHE A 427 3.88 6.46 -12.51
CA PHE A 427 4.08 5.27 -11.67
C PHE A 427 5.43 4.59 -11.94
N SER A 428 5.84 4.52 -13.21
CA SER A 428 7.12 3.96 -13.61
C SER A 428 8.12 5.07 -13.95
N PRO A 429 9.44 4.81 -13.91
CA PRO A 429 10.46 5.79 -14.29
C PRO A 429 10.50 6.10 -15.80
N LYS A 430 9.64 5.45 -16.60
CA LYS A 430 9.50 5.70 -18.04
C LYS A 430 8.87 7.09 -18.29
N HIS A 431 8.93 7.52 -19.54
CA HIS A 431 8.30 8.77 -19.96
C HIS A 431 6.78 8.71 -19.77
N TRP A 432 6.19 9.68 -19.06
CA TRP A 432 4.76 9.84 -18.88
C TRP A 432 4.13 10.32 -20.19
N GLU A 433 3.25 9.51 -20.79
CA GLU A 433 2.75 9.72 -22.14
C GLU A 433 1.77 10.89 -22.22
N GLY A 434 0.87 11.03 -21.23
CA GLY A 434 -0.18 12.06 -21.26
C GLY A 434 0.27 13.43 -20.74
N GLY A 435 1.16 13.47 -19.74
CA GLY A 435 1.75 14.69 -19.20
C GLY A 435 0.73 15.72 -18.69
N ILE A 436 1.08 17.01 -18.78
CA ILE A 436 0.18 18.12 -18.43
C ILE A 436 -0.28 18.83 -19.71
N GLN A 437 -1.59 19.05 -19.83
CA GLN A 437 -2.22 19.72 -20.96
C GLN A 437 -3.02 20.94 -20.48
N VAL A 438 -2.57 22.13 -20.85
CA VAL A 438 -3.24 23.40 -20.48
C VAL A 438 -4.04 23.88 -21.68
N LYS A 439 -5.36 23.73 -21.59
CA LYS A 439 -6.29 24.10 -22.66
C LYS A 439 -6.57 25.60 -22.65
N LYS A 440 -7.31 26.09 -23.65
CA LYS A 440 -7.73 27.49 -23.75
C LYS A 440 -8.44 27.94 -22.47
N GLY A 441 -7.93 29.00 -21.84
CA GLY A 441 -8.48 29.57 -20.60
C GLY A 441 -8.11 28.82 -19.32
N GLY A 442 -7.35 27.73 -19.41
CA GLY A 442 -6.75 27.04 -18.26
C GLY A 442 -5.43 27.68 -17.85
N VAL A 443 -5.05 27.51 -16.58
CA VAL A 443 -3.83 28.10 -16.02
C VAL A 443 -2.96 27.03 -15.35
N LEU A 444 -1.70 26.95 -15.74
CA LEU A 444 -0.67 26.21 -15.02
C LEU A 444 0.27 27.19 -14.34
N GLU A 445 0.39 27.08 -13.02
CA GLU A 445 1.33 27.85 -12.20
C GLU A 445 2.42 26.93 -11.67
N LEU A 446 3.67 27.15 -12.07
CA LEU A 446 4.83 26.38 -11.60
C LEU A 446 5.58 27.19 -10.55
N ARG A 447 5.71 26.68 -9.32
CA ARG A 447 6.47 27.34 -8.24
C ARG A 447 7.82 26.67 -8.02
N ALA A 448 7.93 25.82 -7.00
CA ALA A 448 9.13 25.06 -6.68
C ALA A 448 8.94 23.61 -7.15
N THR A 449 9.18 23.32 -8.43
CA THR A 449 8.93 21.98 -8.96
C THR A 449 9.94 21.54 -10.01
N THR A 450 10.08 20.23 -10.14
CA THR A 450 10.88 19.58 -11.17
C THR A 450 9.96 18.80 -12.10
N LEU A 451 10.03 19.10 -13.40
CA LEU A 451 9.33 18.37 -14.45
C LEU A 451 10.31 17.33 -15.02
N ALA A 452 10.14 16.07 -14.62
CA ALA A 452 11.04 14.97 -15.00
C ALA A 452 10.28 13.88 -15.74
N ASN A 453 10.74 13.53 -16.94
CA ASN A 453 10.17 12.46 -17.80
C ASN A 453 8.72 12.68 -18.25
N TYR A 454 8.28 13.92 -18.46
CA TYR A 454 6.97 14.15 -19.07
C TYR A 454 6.88 15.47 -19.81
N ASN A 455 5.87 15.56 -20.67
CA ASN A 455 5.61 16.75 -21.46
C ASN A 455 4.60 17.66 -20.75
N VAL A 456 4.89 18.95 -20.75
CA VAL A 456 3.91 20.00 -20.45
C VAL A 456 3.59 20.72 -21.76
N THR A 457 2.31 20.72 -22.13
CA THR A 457 1.83 21.38 -23.35
C THR A 457 0.85 22.48 -22.99
N VAL A 458 1.20 23.72 -23.34
CA VAL A 458 0.34 24.90 -23.20
C VAL A 458 -0.26 25.22 -24.55
N GLU A 459 -1.54 24.91 -24.73
CA GLU A 459 -2.23 25.08 -26.00
C GLU A 459 -2.63 26.54 -26.25
N ARG A 460 -3.10 26.81 -27.47
CA ARG A 460 -3.52 28.16 -27.87
C ARG A 460 -4.57 28.72 -26.90
N GLY A 461 -4.22 29.84 -26.26
CA GLY A 461 -5.06 30.53 -25.28
C GLY A 461 -5.01 29.96 -23.86
N GLY A 462 -4.20 28.94 -23.59
CA GLY A 462 -3.81 28.53 -22.23
C GLY A 462 -2.70 29.41 -21.68
N THR A 463 -2.52 29.37 -20.36
CA THR A 463 -1.55 30.21 -19.65
C THR A 463 -0.58 29.37 -18.83
N LEU A 464 0.72 29.60 -19.03
CA LEU A 464 1.77 29.21 -18.10
C LEU A 464 2.19 30.42 -17.28
N PHE A 465 2.18 30.27 -15.96
CA PHE A 465 2.60 31.29 -15.01
C PHE A 465 3.73 30.74 -14.12
N ILE A 466 4.79 31.53 -13.96
CA ILE A 466 5.89 31.27 -13.04
C ILE A 466 5.99 32.51 -12.14
N PRO A 467 5.59 32.41 -10.85
CA PRO A 467 5.56 33.55 -9.94
C PRO A 467 6.97 33.97 -9.51
N ALA A 468 7.06 35.09 -8.79
CA ALA A 468 8.33 35.65 -8.38
C ALA A 468 9.10 34.66 -7.49
N GLU A 469 10.43 34.63 -7.62
CA GLU A 469 11.34 33.75 -6.86
C GLU A 469 11.10 32.24 -7.04
N ALA A 470 10.20 31.82 -7.92
CA ALA A 470 9.96 30.42 -8.22
C ALA A 470 11.21 29.75 -8.82
N SER A 471 11.41 28.47 -8.52
CA SER A 471 12.49 27.66 -9.08
C SER A 471 11.92 26.43 -9.76
N VAL A 472 12.02 26.40 -11.09
CA VAL A 472 11.52 25.31 -11.91
C VAL A 472 12.68 24.64 -12.62
N ALA A 473 12.71 23.32 -12.64
CA ALA A 473 13.72 22.56 -13.39
C ALA A 473 13.07 21.58 -14.35
N LEU A 474 13.57 21.54 -15.59
CA LEU A 474 13.38 20.41 -16.50
C LEU A 474 14.52 19.42 -16.27
N GLN A 475 14.18 18.16 -16.06
CA GLN A 475 15.17 17.09 -15.89
C GLN A 475 14.87 15.91 -16.80
N GLN A 476 15.92 15.16 -17.15
CA GLN A 476 15.82 13.95 -17.96
C GLN A 476 15.05 14.23 -19.26
N ASN A 477 14.00 13.47 -19.55
CA ASN A 477 13.15 13.65 -20.74
C ASN A 477 11.98 14.61 -20.53
N GLY A 478 12.04 15.48 -19.52
CA GLY A 478 11.04 16.52 -19.30
C GLY A 478 11.05 17.57 -20.42
N ARG A 479 9.89 17.86 -21.00
CA ARG A 479 9.75 18.87 -22.08
C ARG A 479 8.65 19.86 -21.75
N LEU A 480 8.87 21.13 -22.13
CA LEU A 480 7.85 22.16 -22.08
C LEU A 480 7.61 22.73 -23.48
N THR A 481 6.36 22.62 -23.95
CA THR A 481 5.93 23.13 -25.26
C THR A 481 4.84 24.18 -25.08
N VAL A 482 5.10 25.38 -25.60
CA VAL A 482 4.17 26.51 -25.59
C VAL A 482 3.71 26.78 -27.02
N ALA A 483 2.45 26.47 -27.29
CA ALA A 483 1.87 26.59 -28.62
C ALA A 483 1.67 28.05 -29.04
N ARG A 484 1.53 28.26 -30.34
CA ARG A 484 1.26 29.59 -30.91
C ARG A 484 -0.04 30.18 -30.33
N GLY A 485 0.05 31.38 -29.78
CA GLY A 485 -1.08 32.08 -29.17
C GLY A 485 -1.42 31.63 -27.74
N ALA A 486 -0.57 30.82 -27.10
CA ALA A 486 -0.55 30.64 -25.65
C ALA A 486 0.10 31.84 -24.95
N TYR A 487 -0.15 31.96 -23.64
CA TYR A 487 0.40 33.01 -22.78
C TYR A 487 1.46 32.41 -21.85
N VAL A 488 2.60 33.10 -21.75
CA VAL A 488 3.65 32.79 -20.78
C VAL A 488 3.93 34.03 -19.96
N VAL A 489 3.85 33.89 -18.65
CA VAL A 489 4.12 34.96 -17.69
C VAL A 489 5.18 34.46 -16.72
N ILE A 490 6.34 35.12 -16.71
CA ILE A 490 7.44 34.84 -15.79
C ILE A 490 7.70 36.10 -14.98
N SER A 491 7.55 35.99 -13.68
CA SER A 491 7.73 37.10 -12.73
C SER A 491 9.20 37.29 -12.34
N GLU A 492 9.48 38.37 -11.63
CA GLU A 492 10.82 38.75 -11.20
C GLU A 492 11.53 37.65 -10.39
N ALA A 493 12.85 37.54 -10.57
CA ALA A 493 13.70 36.58 -9.86
C ALA A 493 13.32 35.08 -9.99
N ALA A 494 12.38 34.73 -10.87
CA ALA A 494 12.11 33.33 -11.19
C ALA A 494 13.29 32.67 -11.93
N SER A 495 13.57 31.42 -11.60
CA SER A 495 14.63 30.62 -12.23
C SER A 495 14.03 29.41 -12.96
N PHE A 496 14.57 29.12 -14.15
CA PHE A 496 14.18 27.97 -14.96
C PHE A 496 15.43 27.22 -15.43
N ALA A 497 15.69 26.04 -14.87
CA ALA A 497 16.83 25.20 -15.20
C ALA A 497 16.48 24.23 -16.33
N LEU A 498 17.36 24.11 -17.33
CA LEU A 498 17.24 23.17 -18.45
C LEU A 498 18.18 21.98 -18.25
N PRO A 499 17.87 20.79 -18.82
CA PRO A 499 18.74 19.63 -18.72
C PRO A 499 20.00 19.84 -19.58
N ALA A 500 21.15 19.37 -19.09
CA ALA A 500 22.46 19.59 -19.72
C ALA A 500 22.60 18.96 -21.14
N GLU A 501 21.83 17.91 -21.44
CA GLU A 501 21.95 17.12 -22.68
C GLU A 501 20.71 17.19 -23.58
N ALA A 502 19.83 18.17 -23.37
CA ALA A 502 18.51 18.15 -23.97
C ALA A 502 18.37 19.07 -25.18
N ASP A 503 18.57 18.51 -26.39
CA ASP A 503 18.06 19.11 -27.62
C ASP A 503 16.54 19.35 -27.47
N GLN A 504 16.07 20.59 -27.65
CA GLN A 504 14.64 20.96 -27.65
C GLN A 504 13.85 20.72 -26.33
N ALA A 505 14.47 20.94 -25.16
CA ALA A 505 13.77 20.85 -23.86
C ALA A 505 12.63 21.88 -23.69
N LEU A 506 12.80 23.05 -24.31
CA LEU A 506 11.84 24.15 -24.28
C LEU A 506 11.50 24.57 -25.72
N ASN A 507 10.24 24.38 -26.11
CA ASN A 507 9.75 24.73 -27.44
C ASN A 507 8.72 25.86 -27.35
N ILE A 508 9.08 27.05 -27.83
CA ILE A 508 8.20 28.22 -27.87
C ILE A 508 7.89 28.56 -29.33
N HIS A 509 6.62 28.40 -29.73
CA HIS A 509 6.20 28.64 -31.12
C HIS A 509 6.03 30.14 -31.43
N ARG A 510 6.29 30.55 -32.68
CA ARG A 510 6.12 31.94 -33.15
C ARG A 510 4.72 32.48 -32.79
N LYS A 511 4.66 33.69 -32.23
CA LYS A 511 3.45 34.39 -31.72
C LYS A 511 2.85 33.80 -30.42
N ALA A 512 3.61 33.04 -29.63
CA ALA A 512 3.35 32.96 -28.20
C ALA A 512 3.52 34.36 -27.59
N LYS A 513 2.66 34.74 -26.64
CA LYS A 513 2.72 36.07 -26.00
C LYS A 513 3.53 35.96 -24.71
N PHE A 514 4.59 36.74 -24.60
CA PHE A 514 5.51 36.73 -23.45
C PHE A 514 5.38 38.00 -22.64
N LYS A 515 5.20 37.85 -21.32
CA LYS A 515 5.30 38.96 -20.38
C LYS A 515 6.39 38.67 -19.34
N LEU A 516 7.39 39.54 -19.29
CA LEU A 516 8.38 39.62 -18.22
C LEU A 516 8.00 40.78 -17.30
N SER A 517 7.89 40.55 -15.99
CA SER A 517 7.69 41.64 -15.02
C SER A 517 9.05 42.24 -14.60
N PRO A 518 9.25 43.57 -14.66
CA PRO A 518 10.56 44.19 -14.49
C PRO A 518 10.95 44.40 -13.02
N ALA A 519 12.07 43.78 -12.62
CA ALA A 519 13.02 44.32 -11.65
C ALA A 519 14.43 43.84 -12.04
N LEU A 520 14.95 44.39 -13.15
CA LEU A 520 16.39 44.34 -13.41
C LEU A 520 17.01 45.35 -12.43
N ASN A 521 17.78 44.86 -11.47
CA ASN A 521 18.51 45.70 -10.53
C ASN A 521 19.39 46.69 -11.32
N THR A 522 19.04 47.98 -11.32
CA THR A 522 19.64 49.02 -12.18
C THR A 522 20.94 49.59 -11.60
N SER A 523 21.86 48.73 -11.12
CA SER A 523 23.16 49.18 -10.62
C SER A 523 24.39 48.55 -11.29
N ALA A 524 24.21 47.77 -12.36
CA ALA A 524 25.33 47.30 -13.18
C ALA A 524 25.34 48.03 -14.53
N GLU A 525 26.47 48.68 -14.83
CA GLU A 525 26.72 49.43 -16.06
C GLU A 525 26.40 48.60 -17.31
N SER A 526 25.93 49.30 -18.34
CA SER A 526 25.55 48.79 -19.65
C SER A 526 26.69 48.01 -20.30
N GLY A 527 26.73 46.70 -20.05
CA GLY A 527 27.76 45.80 -20.57
C GLY A 527 27.59 44.32 -20.21
N GLU A 528 26.83 43.97 -19.16
CA GLU A 528 26.76 42.58 -18.66
C GLU A 528 25.41 41.85 -18.80
N PHE A 529 24.43 42.40 -19.50
CA PHE A 529 23.15 41.68 -19.74
C PHE A 529 23.20 40.61 -20.83
N LEU A 530 24.33 40.42 -21.52
CA LEU A 530 24.47 39.46 -22.63
C LEU A 530 25.27 38.19 -22.31
N LYS A 531 25.61 37.91 -21.04
CA LYS A 531 26.26 36.64 -20.65
C LYS A 531 25.36 35.58 -20.02
N SER A 532 24.12 35.92 -19.63
CA SER A 532 23.16 34.93 -19.09
C SER A 532 21.99 34.62 -20.05
N ALA A 533 21.94 35.26 -21.23
CA ALA A 533 20.94 35.00 -22.28
C ALA A 533 21.30 33.82 -23.22
N ALA A 534 22.42 33.12 -22.98
CA ALA A 534 22.86 31.98 -23.78
C ALA A 534 22.18 30.67 -23.35
N ALA A 535 20.85 30.61 -23.42
CA ALA A 535 20.08 29.35 -23.43
C ALA A 535 18.69 29.45 -24.09
N LEU A 536 18.29 30.59 -24.65
CA LEU A 536 17.12 30.68 -25.54
C LEU A 536 17.57 30.93 -26.97
N GLN A 537 17.88 29.85 -27.71
CA GLN A 537 18.08 29.92 -29.14
C GLN A 537 16.71 29.98 -29.84
N VAL A 538 16.16 31.19 -29.99
CA VAL A 538 14.99 31.41 -30.84
C VAL A 538 15.45 31.36 -32.31
N LEU A 539 15.26 30.23 -32.97
CA LEU A 539 15.48 30.11 -34.41
C LEU A 539 14.44 30.95 -35.17
N SER A 540 14.79 32.20 -35.48
CA SER A 540 14.11 32.96 -36.53
C SER A 540 15.00 33.00 -37.77
N SER A 541 14.58 32.28 -38.80
CA SER A 541 15.13 32.44 -40.14
C SER A 541 14.64 33.76 -40.75
N SER A 542 15.60 34.48 -41.32
CA SER A 542 15.55 35.62 -42.24
C SER A 542 15.26 37.03 -41.70
N SER A 543 16.27 37.86 -41.97
CA SER A 543 16.48 39.29 -41.78
C SER A 543 15.53 40.23 -42.52
N SER A 544 15.05 41.28 -41.85
CA SER A 544 15.26 42.69 -42.24
C SER A 544 14.55 43.63 -41.24
N ALA A 545 15.24 44.69 -40.86
CA ALA A 545 14.97 45.58 -39.73
C ALA A 545 13.65 46.38 -39.77
N SER A 546 13.08 46.64 -38.59
CA SER A 546 12.40 47.90 -38.25
C SER A 546 12.21 48.01 -36.72
N PRO A 547 12.50 49.15 -36.08
CA PRO A 547 12.35 49.34 -34.64
C PRO A 547 10.90 49.78 -34.34
N ASN A 548 10.09 48.83 -33.86
CA ASN A 548 8.88 49.02 -33.05
C ASN A 548 7.99 47.79 -33.24
N LYS A 549 8.21 46.74 -32.45
CA LYS A 549 7.16 45.75 -32.16
C LYS A 549 7.27 45.30 -30.71
N GLU A 550 6.15 45.44 -30.01
CA GLU A 550 5.83 44.78 -28.74
C GLU A 550 6.18 43.28 -28.83
N PHE A 551 6.76 42.77 -27.74
CA PHE A 551 7.15 41.37 -27.56
C PHE A 551 5.95 40.45 -27.27
#